data_AF-A0AAW6DPX9-F1
#
_entry.id   AF-A0AAW6DPX9-F1
#
_cell.length_a   1.000
_cell.length_b   1.000
_cell.length_c   1.000
_cell.angle_alpha   90.00
_cell.angle_beta   90.00
_cell.angle_gamma   90.00
#
_symmetry.space_group_name_H-M   'P 1'
#
loop_
_entity.id
_entity.type
_entity.pdbx_description
1 polymer ?
#
loop_
_entity_poly.entity_id
_entity_poly.type
_entity_poly.pdbx_seq_one_letter_code
_entity_poly.pdbx_strand_id
1 'polypeptide(L)'
;MKLMKQEKQQEIALMRYGAIAPIIAGLDERYPNKTAFYAEISAKGLIGPDGKLHHYAPATIEKWYLDYQNHGFEGSVPKGRSDAGVSRKLDEELQERIRYF
;
A
#
# COMPACT_ATOMS: atom_id res chain seq x y z
N MET A 1 18.90 1.87 14.47
CA MET A 1 17.43 2.02 14.28
C MET A 1 17.00 2.65 12.93
N LYS A 2 17.93 3.04 12.03
CA LYS A 2 17.60 3.55 10.67
C LYS A 2 17.36 2.42 9.63
N LEU A 3 18.04 1.28 9.78
CA LEU A 3 17.98 0.14 8.84
C LEU A 3 16.56 -0.49 8.76
N MET A 4 15.95 -0.77 9.90
CA MET A 4 14.62 -1.41 9.98
C MET A 4 13.48 -0.59 9.33
N LYS A 5 13.64 0.73 9.19
CA LYS A 5 12.63 1.57 8.50
C LYS A 5 12.70 1.37 6.99
N GLN A 6 13.91 1.21 6.45
CA GLN A 6 14.13 1.05 5.02
C GLN A 6 13.70 -0.34 4.54
N GLU A 7 13.96 -1.38 5.35
CA GLU A 7 13.48 -2.75 5.08
C GLU A 7 11.95 -2.79 4.99
N LYS A 8 11.23 -2.23 5.97
CA LYS A 8 9.76 -2.15 5.93
C LYS A 8 9.22 -1.40 4.72
N GLN A 9 9.90 -0.32 4.30
CA GLN A 9 9.51 0.43 3.10
C GLN A 9 9.71 -0.41 1.84
N GLN A 10 10.78 -1.20 1.77
CA GLN A 10 11.03 -2.11 0.65
C GLN A 10 10.02 -3.25 0.61
N GLU A 11 9.65 -3.83 1.76
CA GLU A 11 8.61 -4.88 1.79
C GLU A 11 7.25 -4.35 1.31
N ILE A 12 6.89 -3.12 1.69
CA ILE A 12 5.68 -2.46 1.17
C ILE A 12 5.81 -2.22 -0.34
N ALA A 13 6.99 -1.80 -0.82
CA ALA A 13 7.24 -1.60 -2.24
C ALA A 13 7.08 -2.90 -3.04
N LEU A 14 7.63 -4.00 -2.52
CA LEU A 14 7.50 -5.34 -3.09
C LEU A 14 6.05 -5.79 -3.14
N MET A 15 5.29 -5.61 -2.05
CA MET A 15 3.85 -5.92 -2.02
C MET A 15 3.09 -5.12 -3.09
N ARG A 16 3.32 -3.80 -3.18
CA ARG A 16 2.67 -2.94 -4.18
C ARG A 16 3.02 -3.37 -5.60
N TYR A 17 4.31 -3.61 -5.85
CA TYR A 17 4.78 -4.11 -7.13
C TYR A 17 4.12 -5.44 -7.49
N GLY A 18 4.06 -6.39 -6.55
CA GLY A 18 3.38 -7.67 -6.76
C GLY A 18 1.91 -7.52 -7.14
N ALA A 19 1.21 -6.53 -6.58
CA ALA A 19 -0.18 -6.24 -6.91
C ALA A 19 -0.37 -5.72 -8.35
N ILE A 20 0.62 -5.01 -8.90
CA ILE A 20 0.57 -4.42 -10.25
C ILE A 20 1.41 -5.19 -11.28
N ALA A 21 2.21 -6.17 -10.87
CA ALA A 21 3.04 -6.96 -11.75
C ALA A 21 2.25 -7.62 -12.90
N PRO A 22 1.03 -8.17 -12.68
CA PRO A 22 0.24 -8.72 -13.78
C PRO A 22 -0.07 -7.69 -14.86
N ILE A 23 -0.47 -6.47 -14.48
CA ILE A 23 -0.81 -5.42 -15.45
C ILE A 23 0.42 -4.79 -16.11
N ILE A 24 1.60 -4.89 -15.48
CA ILE A 24 2.89 -4.50 -16.09
C ILE A 24 3.32 -5.52 -17.14
N ALA A 25 3.18 -6.82 -16.86
CA ALA A 25 3.53 -7.89 -17.81
C ALA A 25 2.57 -7.94 -19.01
N GLY A 26 1.35 -7.44 -18.83
CA GLY A 26 0.31 -7.39 -19.84
C GLY A 26 -1.02 -7.73 -19.19
N LEU A 27 -2.03 -6.88 -19.38
CA LEU A 27 -3.35 -7.15 -18.83
C LEU A 27 -3.90 -8.45 -19.43
N ASP A 28 -4.22 -9.41 -18.55
CA ASP A 28 -4.81 -10.69 -18.94
C ASP A 28 -6.12 -10.47 -19.71
N GLU A 29 -6.34 -11.23 -20.79
CA GLU A 29 -7.50 -11.10 -21.67
C GLU A 29 -8.84 -11.28 -20.95
N ARG A 30 -8.83 -11.93 -19.77
CA ARG A 30 -10.02 -12.07 -18.92
C ARG A 30 -10.51 -10.75 -18.35
N TYR A 31 -9.66 -9.72 -18.27
CA TYR A 31 -10.07 -8.40 -17.79
C TYR A 31 -10.47 -7.51 -18.97
N PRO A 32 -11.69 -6.96 -18.98
CA PRO A 32 -12.13 -6.06 -20.05
C PRO A 32 -11.36 -4.74 -20.06
N ASN A 33 -10.78 -4.34 -18.92
CA ASN A 33 -9.96 -3.13 -18.78
C ASN A 33 -9.18 -3.16 -17.46
N LYS A 34 -8.26 -2.20 -17.30
CA LYS A 34 -7.43 -2.03 -16.10
C LYS A 34 -8.27 -1.79 -14.83
N THR A 35 -9.40 -1.09 -14.95
CA THR A 35 -10.29 -0.79 -13.81
C THR A 35 -10.90 -2.06 -13.23
N ALA A 36 -11.30 -3.02 -14.07
CA ALA A 36 -11.80 -4.33 -13.64
C ALA A 36 -10.72 -5.11 -12.87
N PHE A 37 -9.48 -5.06 -13.35
CA PHE A 37 -8.34 -5.64 -12.62
C PHE A 37 -8.13 -4.98 -11.25
N TYR A 38 -8.14 -3.64 -11.17
CA TYR A 38 -7.99 -2.95 -9.88
C TYR A 38 -9.14 -3.26 -8.90
N ALA A 39 -10.37 -3.41 -9.41
CA ALA A 39 -11.53 -3.79 -8.61
C ALA A 39 -11.38 -5.20 -8.04
N GLU A 40 -10.88 -6.15 -8.82
CA GLU A 40 -10.64 -7.51 -8.36
C GLU A 40 -9.55 -7.57 -7.27
N ILE A 41 -8.41 -6.91 -7.48
CA ILE A 41 -7.33 -6.85 -6.49
C ILE A 41 -7.82 -6.15 -5.21
N SER A 42 -8.64 -5.11 -5.34
CA SER A 42 -9.28 -4.43 -4.21
C SER A 42 -10.18 -5.37 -3.39
N ALA A 43 -11.04 -6.13 -4.07
CA ALA A 43 -11.95 -7.08 -3.45
C ALA A 43 -11.23 -8.26 -2.81
N LYS A 44 -10.19 -8.80 -3.47
CA LYS A 44 -9.36 -9.89 -2.97
C LYS A 44 -8.54 -9.48 -1.74
N GLY A 45 -8.09 -8.22 -1.72
CA GLY A 45 -7.14 -7.73 -0.73
C GLY A 45 -5.72 -8.24 -0.98
N LEU A 46 -4.77 -7.64 -0.28
CA LEU A 46 -3.34 -7.95 -0.38
C LEU A 46 -2.79 -8.29 1.00
N ILE A 47 -1.92 -9.29 1.06
CA ILE A 47 -1.20 -9.61 2.29
C ILE A 47 -0.09 -8.57 2.46
N GLY A 48 -0.19 -7.80 3.54
CA GLY A 48 0.82 -6.84 3.94
C GLY A 48 2.08 -7.53 4.49
N PRO A 49 3.18 -6.79 4.65
CA PRO A 49 4.40 -7.32 5.27
C PRO A 49 4.20 -7.70 6.75
N ASP A 50 3.13 -7.23 7.38
CA ASP A 50 2.70 -7.65 8.71
C ASP A 50 1.92 -8.97 8.71
N GLY A 51 1.75 -9.62 7.55
CA GLY A 51 1.03 -10.87 7.37
C GLY A 51 -0.50 -10.72 7.40
N LYS A 52 -1.01 -9.49 7.51
CA LYS A 52 -2.46 -9.21 7.57
C LYS A 52 -3.01 -8.94 6.18
N LEU A 53 -4.28 -9.28 5.98
CA LEU A 53 -5.01 -8.93 4.77
C LEU A 53 -5.45 -7.46 4.82
N HIS A 54 -5.05 -6.68 3.83
CA HIS A 54 -5.40 -5.28 3.68
C HIS A 54 -6.20 -5.08 2.39
N HIS A 55 -7.34 -4.41 2.51
CA HIS A 55 -8.14 -3.98 1.35
C HIS A 55 -7.78 -2.55 0.99
N TYR A 56 -7.36 -2.34 -0.25
CA TYR A 56 -7.05 -1.03 -0.80
C TYR A 56 -8.10 -0.65 -1.83
N ALA A 57 -8.49 0.62 -1.89
CA ALA A 57 -9.42 1.09 -2.91
C ALA A 57 -8.81 0.90 -4.32
N PRO A 58 -9.61 0.63 -5.36
CA PRO A 58 -9.11 0.46 -6.73
C PRO A 58 -8.22 1.63 -7.19
N ALA A 59 -8.62 2.87 -6.87
CA ALA A 59 -7.85 4.07 -7.18
C ALA A 59 -6.46 4.12 -6.50
N THR A 60 -6.29 3.44 -5.36
CA THR A 60 -4.98 3.32 -4.69
C THR A 60 -4.05 2.38 -5.47
N ILE A 61 -4.60 1.28 -5.99
CA ILE A 61 -3.86 0.31 -6.79
C ILE A 61 -3.51 0.92 -8.16
N GLU A 62 -4.45 1.64 -8.76
CA GLU A 62 -4.21 2.44 -9.97
C GLU A 62 -3.07 3.42 -9.77
N LYS A 63 -3.06 4.14 -8.64
CA LYS A 63 -1.99 5.07 -8.32
C LYS A 63 -0.63 4.37 -8.23
N TRP A 64 -0.53 3.19 -7.62
CA TRP A 64 0.72 2.43 -7.59
C TRP A 64 1.21 2.05 -8.98
N TYR A 65 0.29 1.66 -9.87
CA TYR A 65 0.62 1.38 -11.26
C TYR A 65 1.14 2.63 -11.98
N LEU A 66 0.48 3.79 -11.83
CA LEU A 66 0.95 5.05 -12.41
C LEU A 66 2.30 5.50 -11.82
N ASP A 67 2.49 5.37 -10.51
CA ASP A 67 3.75 5.69 -9.83
C ASP A 67 4.88 4.79 -10.39
N TYR A 68 4.60 3.51 -10.66
CA TYR A 68 5.54 2.61 -11.29
C TYR A 68 5.82 2.97 -12.75
N GLN A 69 4.81 3.34 -13.54
CA GLN A 69 5.03 3.74 -14.93
C GLN A 69 5.92 4.98 -15.06
N ASN A 70 5.81 5.92 -14.10
CA ASN A 70 6.56 7.18 -14.12
C ASN A 70 7.95 7.07 -13.49
N HIS A 71 8.13 6.21 -12.49
CA HIS A 71 9.33 6.19 -11.65
C HIS A 71 9.93 4.79 -11.43
N GLY A 72 9.41 3.76 -12.10
CA GLY A 72 9.81 2.37 -11.89
C GLY A 72 9.54 1.88 -10.47
N PHE A 73 10.35 0.93 -10.00
CA PHE A 73 10.19 0.34 -8.67
C PHE A 73 10.33 1.37 -7.54
N GLU A 74 11.16 2.41 -7.72
CA GLU A 74 11.30 3.48 -6.73
C GLU A 74 9.97 4.24 -6.48
N GLY A 75 9.08 4.30 -7.48
CA GLY A 75 7.73 4.84 -7.32
C GLY A 75 6.84 4.01 -6.39
N SER A 76 7.11 2.70 -6.28
CA SER A 76 6.38 1.80 -5.39
C SER A 76 6.83 1.95 -3.93
N VAL A 77 8.04 2.46 -3.70
CA VAL A 77 8.56 2.71 -2.36
C VAL A 77 7.71 3.79 -1.69
N PRO A 78 7.09 3.52 -0.53
CA PRO A 78 6.35 4.53 0.20
C PRO A 78 7.30 5.66 0.59
N LYS A 79 7.19 6.79 -0.12
CA LYS A 79 7.86 8.04 0.24
C LYS A 79 7.51 8.33 1.70
N GLY A 80 8.54 8.48 2.53
CA GLY A 80 8.37 8.81 3.94
C GLY A 80 7.38 9.96 4.06
N ARG A 81 6.24 9.73 4.69
CA ARG A 81 5.25 10.78 4.90
C ARG A 81 5.89 11.79 5.83
N SER A 82 5.86 13.08 5.49
CA SER A 82 6.23 14.14 6.45
C SER A 82 5.33 14.14 7.70
N ASP A 83 4.21 13.41 7.68
CA ASP A 83 3.31 13.12 8.81
C ASP A 83 3.71 11.87 9.63
N ALA A 84 4.89 11.29 9.43
CA ALA A 84 5.39 10.17 10.24
C ALA A 84 5.70 10.62 11.68
N GLY A 85 4.66 10.88 12.48
CA GLY A 85 4.74 11.29 13.88
C GLY A 85 3.49 11.93 14.46
N VAL A 86 2.49 12.34 13.66
CA VAL A 86 1.29 13.01 14.20
C VAL A 86 0.03 12.23 13.87
N SER A 87 -0.43 11.43 14.83
CA SER A 87 -1.83 10.99 14.87
C SER A 87 -2.70 12.23 15.07
N ARG A 88 -3.36 12.73 14.04
CA ARG A 88 -4.27 13.89 14.18
C ARG A 88 -5.59 13.57 14.92
N LYS A 89 -5.72 12.39 15.53
CA LYS A 89 -7.00 11.97 16.14
C LYS A 89 -6.90 11.13 17.42
N LEU A 90 -5.78 11.17 18.13
CA LEU A 90 -5.68 10.65 19.49
C LEU A 90 -4.83 11.61 20.30
N ASP A 91 -5.46 12.61 20.92
CA ASP A 91 -4.83 13.35 22.02
C ASP A 91 -4.40 12.36 23.09
N GLU A 92 -3.21 12.56 23.66
CA GLU A 92 -2.62 11.69 24.70
C GLU A 92 -3.58 11.44 25.86
N GLU A 93 -4.50 12.38 26.11
CA GLU A 93 -5.57 12.30 27.11
C GLU A 93 -6.53 11.11 26.88
N LEU A 94 -6.82 10.74 25.61
CA LEU A 94 -7.69 9.60 25.31
C LEU A 94 -6.96 8.25 25.51
N GLN A 95 -5.62 8.23 25.37
CA GLN A 95 -4.82 7.04 25.62
C GLN A 95 -4.69 6.70 27.11
N GLU A 96 -4.65 7.70 27.99
CA GLU A 96 -4.68 7.44 29.44
C GLU A 96 -6.05 6.96 29.94
N ARG A 97 -7.14 7.47 29.36
CA ARG A 97 -8.50 7.10 29.79
C ARG A 97 -8.88 5.64 29.49
N ILE A 98 -8.26 5.02 28.48
CA ILE A 98 -8.45 3.59 28.15
C ILE A 98 -7.63 2.69 29.08
N ARG A 99 -6.56 3.20 29.71
CA ARG A 99 -5.67 2.40 30.56
C ARG A 99 -6.25 2.15 31.97
N TYR A 100 -7.31 2.89 32.34
CA TYR A 100 -7.96 2.84 33.65
C TYR A 100 -9.44 2.44 33.60
N PHE A 101 -9.89 1.79 32.52
CA PHE A 101 -11.19 1.09 32.48
C PHE A 101 -10.98 -0.41 32.27
#